data_AF-A0A9D2B7P5-F1
#
_entry.id   AF-A0A9D2B7P5-F1
#
_cell.length_a   1.000
_cell.length_b   1.000
_cell.length_c   1.000
_cell.angle_alpha   90.00
_cell.angle_beta   90.00
_cell.angle_gamma   90.00
#
_symmetry.space_group_name_H-M   'P 1'
#
loop_
_entity.id
_entity.type
_entity.pdbx_description
1 polymer ?
#
loop_
_entity_poly.entity_id
_entity_poly.type
_entity_poly.pdbx_seq_one_letter_code
_entity_poly.pdbx_strand_id
1 'polypeptide(L)'
;MIAAMEQAACGALAPFLQEGQTSVGTALQIEHTAPTPLGMEVEVTATITAVEGRRIDFTVEARDAVGNVGHGTHSRFLVDAARFQEKADRKGGRV
;
A
#
# COMPACT_ATOMS: atom_id res chain seq x y z
N MET A 1 10.32 -3.50 -4.46
CA MET A 1 9.20 -4.38 -4.07
C MET A 1 8.21 -3.67 -3.15
N ILE A 2 8.56 -3.29 -1.91
CA ILE A 2 7.59 -2.73 -0.93
C ILE A 2 6.81 -1.52 -1.50
N ALA A 3 7.48 -0.55 -2.11
CA ALA A 3 6.80 0.60 -2.73
C ALA A 3 5.78 0.19 -3.81
N ALA A 4 6.08 -0.85 -4.61
CA ALA A 4 5.15 -1.37 -5.61
C ALA A 4 3.95 -2.09 -4.96
N MET A 5 4.17 -2.78 -3.83
CA MET A 5 3.08 -3.38 -3.03
C MET A 5 2.17 -2.30 -2.42
N GLU A 6 2.74 -1.20 -1.94
CA GLU A 6 1.96 -0.06 -1.49
C GLU A 6 1.19 0.60 -2.63
N GLN A 7 1.82 0.76 -3.80
CA GLN A 7 1.19 1.31 -4.99
C GLN A 7 0.04 0.44 -5.48
N ALA A 8 0.19 -0.88 -5.49
CA ALA A 8 -0.89 -1.81 -5.83
C ALA A 8 -2.07 -1.67 -4.86
N ALA A 9 -1.83 -1.57 -3.56
CA ALA A 9 -2.88 -1.34 -2.56
C ALA A 9 -3.55 0.04 -2.71
N CYS A 10 -2.79 1.10 -3.01
CA CYS A 10 -3.35 2.40 -3.35
C CYS A 10 -4.26 2.32 -4.59
N GLY A 11 -3.78 1.65 -5.64
CA GLY A 11 -4.52 1.45 -6.89
C GLY A 11 -5.80 0.64 -6.68
N ALA A 12 -5.77 -0.39 -5.83
CA ALA A 12 -6.94 -1.18 -5.47
C ALA A 12 -8.03 -0.36 -4.76
N LEU A 13 -7.65 0.67 -3.99
CA LEU A 13 -8.61 1.54 -3.30
C LEU A 13 -9.12 2.69 -4.16
N ALA A 14 -8.31 3.17 -5.12
CA ALA A 14 -8.59 4.41 -5.85
C ALA A 14 -10.01 4.50 -6.45
N PRO A 15 -10.59 3.44 -7.07
CA PRO A 15 -11.96 3.50 -7.61
C PRO A 15 -13.06 3.70 -6.56
N PHE A 16 -12.76 3.46 -5.28
CA PHE A 16 -13.73 3.47 -4.18
C PHE A 16 -13.60 4.72 -3.30
N LEU A 17 -12.60 5.57 -3.54
CA LEU A 17 -12.38 6.79 -2.75
C LEU A 17 -13.35 7.89 -3.19
N GLN A 18 -13.91 8.60 -2.21
CA GLN A 18 -14.66 9.82 -2.46
C GLN A 18 -13.71 11.01 -2.67
N GLU A 19 -14.22 12.10 -3.24
CA GLU A 19 -13.46 13.34 -3.36
C GLU A 19 -12.98 13.83 -1.98
N GLY A 20 -11.73 14.26 -1.90
CA GLY A 20 -11.08 14.65 -0.64
C GLY A 20 -10.60 13.49 0.23
N GLN A 21 -10.89 12.23 -0.11
CA GLN A 21 -10.37 11.07 0.61
C GLN A 21 -9.06 10.56 0.03
N THR A 22 -8.22 10.01 0.90
CA THR A 22 -7.05 9.21 0.53
C THR A 22 -6.86 8.08 1.55
N SER A 23 -5.84 7.26 1.36
CA SER A 23 -5.45 6.24 2.32
C SER A 23 -3.96 6.33 2.67
N VAL A 24 -3.64 6.06 3.93
CA VAL A 24 -2.26 6.06 4.45
C VAL A 24 -1.92 4.66 4.94
N GLY A 25 -0.76 4.14 4.55
CA GLY A 25 -0.23 2.87 5.08
C GLY A 25 0.13 3.03 6.56
N THR A 26 -0.34 2.10 7.40
CA THR A 26 -0.12 2.14 8.85
C THR A 26 0.73 0.97 9.36
N ALA A 27 0.76 -0.14 8.64
CA ALA A 27 1.58 -1.30 8.97
C ALA A 27 1.89 -2.11 7.70
N LEU A 28 3.10 -2.68 7.64
CA LEU A 28 3.56 -3.59 6.60
C LEU A 28 4.39 -4.69 7.26
N GLN A 29 4.18 -5.94 6.85
CA GLN A 29 5.01 -7.08 7.24
C GLN A 29 5.25 -7.93 6.00
N ILE A 30 6.49 -7.95 5.51
CA ILE A 30 6.84 -8.50 4.20
C ILE A 30 8.04 -9.44 4.33
N GLU A 31 7.97 -10.58 3.66
CA GLU A 31 9.09 -11.50 3.42
C GLU A 31 9.56 -11.36 1.97
N HIS A 32 10.87 -11.24 1.77
CA HIS A 32 11.51 -11.20 0.44
C HIS A 32 12.21 -12.55 0.23
N THR A 33 11.58 -13.42 -0.54
CA THR A 33 11.90 -14.85 -0.59
C THR A 33 12.84 -15.22 -1.72
N ALA A 34 12.92 -14.41 -2.79
CA ALA A 34 13.79 -14.66 -3.93
C ALA A 34 14.24 -13.35 -4.59
N PRO A 35 15.43 -13.29 -5.21
CA PRO A 35 15.86 -12.13 -5.99
C PRO A 35 15.30 -12.14 -7.42
N THR A 36 15.03 -10.96 -7.98
CA THR A 36 14.69 -10.79 -9.41
C THR A 36 15.83 -10.08 -10.16
N PRO A 37 16.34 -10.65 -11.27
CA PRO A 37 17.34 -10.01 -12.12
C PRO A 37 16.91 -8.65 -12.71
N LEU A 38 17.89 -7.79 -13.02
CA LEU A 38 17.62 -6.53 -13.71
C LEU A 38 16.99 -6.77 -15.09
N GLY A 39 15.99 -5.95 -15.42
CA GLY A 39 15.27 -6.01 -16.70
C GLY A 39 14.10 -7.00 -16.72
N MET A 40 13.91 -7.80 -15.67
CA MET A 40 12.69 -8.62 -15.53
C MET A 40 11.53 -7.80 -14.97
N GLU A 41 10.33 -8.10 -15.45
CA GLU A 41 9.09 -7.54 -14.93
C GLU A 41 8.68 -8.26 -13.65
N VAL A 42 8.10 -7.49 -12.73
CA VAL A 42 7.52 -8.00 -11.48
C VAL A 42 6.07 -7.54 -11.42
N GLU A 43 5.15 -8.51 -11.37
CA GLU A 43 3.74 -8.27 -11.11
C GLU A 43 3.52 -8.19 -9.59
N VAL A 44 2.74 -7.21 -9.15
CA VAL A 44 2.40 -7.05 -7.74
C VAL A 44 0.89 -7.01 -7.58
N THR A 45 0.38 -7.93 -6.77
CA THR A 45 -1.05 -8.05 -6.46
C THR A 45 -1.30 -7.63 -5.02
N ALA A 46 -2.33 -6.81 -4.80
CA ALA A 46 -2.85 -6.47 -3.48
C ALA A 46 -4.32 -6.91 -3.37
N THR A 47 -4.62 -7.78 -2.42
CA THR A 47 -5.96 -8.35 -2.22
C THR A 47 -6.50 -7.86 -0.88
N ILE A 48 -7.65 -7.19 -0.87
CA ILE A 48 -8.33 -6.78 0.36
C ILE A 48 -8.80 -8.04 1.10
N THR A 49 -8.40 -8.18 2.36
CA THR A 49 -8.80 -9.30 3.23
C THR A 49 -9.80 -8.89 4.30
N ALA A 50 -9.80 -7.63 4.71
CA ALA A 50 -10.76 -7.09 5.67
C ALA A 50 -11.00 -5.58 5.47
N VAL A 51 -12.22 -5.14 5.78
CA VAL A 51 -12.61 -3.73 5.84
C VAL A 51 -13.33 -3.51 7.17
N GLU A 52 -12.70 -2.78 8.08
CA GLU A 52 -13.20 -2.51 9.43
C GLU A 52 -13.29 -0.99 9.65
N GLY A 53 -14.46 -0.44 9.32
CA GLY A 53 -14.69 1.00 9.34
C GLY A 53 -13.76 1.74 8.38
N ARG A 54 -12.71 2.38 8.91
CA ARG A 54 -11.71 3.11 8.11
C ARG A 54 -10.42 2.32 7.87
N ARG A 55 -10.27 1.15 8.49
CA ARG A 55 -9.12 0.27 8.30
C ARG A 55 -9.39 -0.69 7.15
N ILE A 56 -8.42 -0.86 6.27
CA ILE A 56 -8.42 -1.85 5.20
C ILE A 56 -7.14 -2.65 5.29
N ASP A 57 -7.28 -3.95 5.43
CA ASP A 57 -6.15 -4.89 5.46
C ASP A 57 -6.04 -5.61 4.12
N PHE A 58 -4.80 -5.83 3.68
CA PHE A 58 -4.44 -6.48 2.44
C PHE A 58 -3.48 -7.63 2.70
N THR A 59 -3.59 -8.68 1.90
CA THR A 59 -2.43 -9.49 1.52
C THR A 59 -1.80 -8.90 0.27
N VAL A 60 -0.46 -8.91 0.21
CA VAL A 60 0.30 -8.43 -0.94
C VAL A 60 1.28 -9.50 -1.40
N GLU A 61 1.45 -9.63 -2.71
CA GLU A 61 2.37 -10.60 -3.32
C GLU A 61 3.06 -9.98 -4.51
N ALA A 62 4.36 -10.25 -4.66
CA ALA A 62 5.16 -9.90 -5.83
C ALA A 62 5.64 -11.19 -6.50
N ARG A 63 5.45 -11.29 -7.82
CA ARG A 63 5.90 -12.40 -8.65
C ARG A 63 6.64 -11.90 -9.87
N ASP A 64 7.70 -12.59 -10.24
CA ASP A 64 8.31 -12.47 -11.56
C ASP A 64 7.93 -13.69 -12.43
N ALA A 65 8.51 -13.81 -13.62
CA ALA A 65 8.23 -14.92 -14.54
C ALA A 65 8.63 -16.30 -13.99
N VAL A 66 9.44 -16.37 -12.93
CA VAL A 66 9.95 -17.61 -12.34
C VAL A 66 9.17 -17.99 -11.08
N GLY A 67 8.66 -17.02 -10.32
CA GLY A 67 7.78 -17.31 -9.20
C GLY A 67 7.64 -16.18 -8.19
N ASN A 68 7.34 -16.54 -6.94
CA ASN A 68 7.16 -15.59 -5.84
C ASN A 68 8.51 -15.00 -5.40
N VAL A 69 8.58 -13.67 -5.44
CA VAL A 69 9.73 -12.84 -5.06
C VAL A 69 9.53 -12.31 -3.64
N GLY A 70 8.30 -12.04 -3.24
CA GLY A 70 7.97 -11.77 -1.85
C GLY A 70 6.47 -11.65 -1.61
N HIS A 71 6.09 -11.72 -0.35
CA HIS A 71 4.70 -11.65 0.07
C HIS A 71 4.56 -11.09 1.48
N GLY A 72 3.33 -10.75 1.87
CA GLY A 72 3.06 -10.32 3.23
C GLY A 72 1.72 -9.63 3.40
N THR A 73 1.64 -8.79 4.43
CA THR A 73 0.44 -8.03 4.77
C THR A 73 0.70 -6.53 4.74
N HIS A 74 -0.35 -5.77 4.45
CA HIS A 74 -0.32 -4.32 4.41
C HIS A 74 -1.65 -3.78 4.94
N SER A 75 -1.60 -2.89 5.93
CA SER A 75 -2.76 -2.21 6.47
C SER A 75 -2.77 -0.75 6.03
N ARG A 76 -3.92 -0.29 5.54
CA ARG A 76 -4.15 1.10 5.18
C ARG A 76 -5.33 1.68 5.96
N PHE A 77 -5.30 2.98 6.18
CA PHE A 77 -6.38 3.70 6.85
C PHE A 77 -6.89 4.82 5.95
N LEU A 78 -8.21 4.87 5.74
CA LEU A 78 -8.85 5.99 5.05
C LEU A 78 -8.74 7.25 5.88
N VAL A 79 -8.39 8.36 5.24
CA VAL A 79 -8.24 9.68 5.85
C VAL A 79 -8.80 10.76 4.94
N ASP A 80 -9.18 11.89 5.54
CA ASP A 80 -9.39 13.14 4.82
C ASP A 80 -8.02 13.72 4.45
N ALA A 81 -7.82 14.02 3.17
CA ALA A 81 -6.53 14.42 2.63
C ALA A 81 -6.06 15.77 3.19
N ALA A 82 -6.95 16.78 3.24
CA ALA A 82 -6.61 18.12 3.71
C ALA A 82 -6.26 18.12 5.19
N ARG A 83 -7.11 17.52 6.03
CA ARG A 83 -6.87 17.39 7.47
C ARG A 83 -5.61 16.59 7.78
N PHE A 84 -5.32 15.54 6.99
CA PHE A 84 -4.09 14.77 7.16
C PHE A 84 -2.86 15.60 6.83
N GLN A 85 -2.89 16.36 5.74
CA GLN A 85 -1.81 17.25 5.32
C GLN A 85 -1.57 18.36 6.36
N GLU A 86 -2.61 19.04 6.84
CA GLU A 86 -2.50 20.03 7.93
C GLU A 86 -1.87 19.46 9.20
N LYS A 87 -2.19 18.20 9.54
CA LYS A 87 -1.56 17.51 10.68
C LYS A 87 -0.08 17.25 10.42
N ALA A 88 0.29 16.87 9.20
CA ALA A 88 1.67 16.63 8.80
C ALA A 88 2.50 17.92 8.81
N ASP A 89 1.98 19.02 8.27
CA ASP A 89 2.68 20.31 8.20
C ASP A 89 2.95 20.89 9.60
N ARG A 90 1.96 20.81 10.49
CA ARG A 90 2.10 21.20 11.90
C ARG A 90 3.20 20.43 12.62
N LYS A 91 3.38 19.14 12.29
CA LYS A 91 4.49 18.33 12.82
C LYS A 91 5.85 18.78 12.28
N GLY A 92 5.89 19.20 11.01
CA GLY A 92 7.09 19.70 10.36
C GLY A 92 7.48 21.13 10.75
N GLY A 93 6.72 21.80 11.62
CA GLY A 93 6.93 23.21 11.97
C GLY A 93 6.71 24.17 10.81
N ARG A 94 6.10 23.70 9.71
CA ARG A 94 5.66 24.53 8.58
C ARG A 94 4.28 25.05 8.94
N VAL A 95 4.23 26.25 9.51
CA VAL A 95 2.98 26.99 9.79
C VAL A 95 3.00 28.27 8.98
#